data_AF-A0A1Y3BGB6-F1
#
_entry.id   AF-A0A1Y3BGB6-F1
#
_cell.length_a   1.000
_cell.length_b   1.000
_cell.length_c   1.000
_cell.angle_alpha   90.00
_cell.angle_beta   90.00
_cell.angle_gamma   90.00
#
_symmetry.space_group_name_H-M   'P 1'
#
loop_
_entity.id
_entity.type
_entity.pdbx_description
1 polymer ?
#
loop_
_entity_poly.entity_id
_entity_poly.type
_entity_poly.pdbx_seq_one_letter_code
_entity_poly.pdbx_strand_id
1 'polypeptide(L)' 'MSFKSFLDLAHKPLLVDMTIEEGIRLKVIYGSLDGFHAIELDSGSVYNIYIPKHVCHIYL' A
#
# COMPACT_ATOMS: atom_id res chain seq x y z
N MET A 1 12.07 10.62 15.66
CA MET A 1 11.33 9.87 14.62
C MET A 1 11.20 10.76 13.41
N SER A 2 11.72 10.37 12.23
CA SER A 2 11.46 11.09 10.98
C SER A 2 10.13 10.61 10.40
N PHE A 3 9.30 11.55 9.99
CA PHE A 3 8.04 11.25 9.32
C PHE A 3 8.29 11.27 7.81
N LYS A 4 8.05 10.15 7.12
CA LYS A 4 8.10 10.07 5.65
C LYS A 4 6.65 10.11 5.15
N SER A 5 6.30 11.17 4.44
CA SER A 5 4.98 11.31 3.82
C SER A 5 5.00 10.81 2.38
N PHE A 6 3.90 10.20 1.96
CA PHE A 6 3.65 9.78 0.58
C PHE A 6 2.40 10.51 0.10
N LEU A 7 2.57 11.55 -0.71
CA LEU A 7 1.48 12.47 -1.08
C LEU A 7 0.80 12.10 -2.40
N ASP A 8 1.48 11.36 -3.28
CA ASP A 8 1.01 11.01 -4.63
C ASP A 8 0.76 9.49 -4.78
N LEU A 9 -0.06 8.93 -3.90
CA LEU A 9 -0.48 7.54 -4.03
C LEU A 9 -1.55 7.39 -5.10
N ALA A 10 -1.37 6.45 -6.02
CA ALA A 10 -2.32 6.18 -7.10
C ALA A 10 -3.71 5.77 -6.59
N HIS A 11 -3.76 5.11 -5.42
CA HIS A 11 -4.99 4.65 -4.78
C HIS A 11 -5.10 5.23 -3.38
N LYS A 12 -6.31 5.69 -3.02
CA LYS A 12 -6.57 6.26 -1.70
C LYS A 12 -6.45 5.15 -0.62
N PRO A 13 -5.59 5.32 0.38
CA PRO A 13 -5.50 4.37 1.49
C PRO A 13 -6.74 4.46 2.39
N LEU A 14 -7.37 3.31 2.64
CA LEU A 14 -8.48 3.13 3.59
C LEU A 14 -8.04 2.40 4.85
N LEU A 15 -7.08 1.50 4.71
CA LEU A 15 -6.44 0.75 5.79
C LEU A 15 -4.94 0.85 5.61
N VAL A 16 -4.18 0.96 6.69
CA VAL A 16 -2.72 1.06 6.65
C VAL A 16 -2.15 0.21 7.77
N ASP A 17 -1.19 -0.64 7.42
CA ASP A 17 -0.41 -1.45 8.35
C ASP A 17 1.08 -1.41 7.97
N MET A 18 1.95 -1.81 8.91
CA MET A 18 3.40 -1.86 8.69
C MET A 18 3.90 -3.28 8.92
N THR A 19 4.71 -3.78 7.98
CA THR A 19 5.32 -5.10 8.07
C THR A 19 6.84 -5.04 7.86
N ILE A 20 7.52 -6.10 8.28
CA ILE A 20 8.96 -6.30 8.08
C ILE A 20 9.13 -7.55 7.23
N GLU A 21 9.82 -7.41 6.10
CA GLU A 21 10.29 -8.53 5.29
C GLU A 21 11.79 -8.73 5.45
N GLU A 22 12.26 -9.97 5.26
CA GLU A 22 13.69 -10.31 5.23
C GLU A 22 14.48 -9.74 6.43
N GLY A 23 13.86 -9.71 7.61
CA GLY A 23 14.47 -9.36 8.89
C GLY A 23 14.59 -7.86 9.21
N ILE A 24 14.62 -6.97 8.21
CA ILE A 24 14.76 -5.51 8.43
C ILE A 24 14.07 -4.62 7.38
N ARG A 25 13.53 -5.16 6.29
CA ARG A 25 12.97 -4.34 5.20
C ARG A 25 11.56 -3.91 5.58
N LEU A 26 11.43 -2.66 5.99
CA LEU A 26 10.16 -2.08 6.39
C LEU A 26 9.32 -1.72 5.16
N LYS A 27 8.06 -2.15 5.21
CA LYS A 27 7.06 -1.81 4.21
C LYS A 27 5.80 -1.32 4.90
N VAL A 28 5.17 -0.33 4.28
CA VAL A 28 3.82 0.07 4.63
C VAL A 28 2.89 -0.63 3.64
N ILE A 29 1.94 -1.40 4.17
CA ILE A 29 0.88 -2.00 3.36
C ILE A 29 -0.34 -1.13 3.54
N TYR A 30 -0.98 -0.74 2.44
CA TYR A 30 -2.26 -0.07 2.49
C TYR A 30 -3.30 -0.77 1.63
N GLY A 31 -4.52 -0.87 2.18
CA GLY A 31 -5.71 -1.33 1.47
C GLY A 31 -6.43 -0.14 0.85
N SER A 32 -6.84 -0.28 -0.39
CA SER A 32 -7.68 0.65 -1.14
C SER A 32 -8.96 -0.05 -1.61
N LEU A 33 -9.83 0.66 -2.32
CA LEU A 33 -11.00 0.07 -2.96
C LEU A 33 -10.62 -0.87 -4.14
N ASP A 34 -9.41 -0.69 -4.68
CA ASP A 34 -8.93 -1.42 -5.85
C ASP A 34 -8.04 -2.62 -5.47
N GLY A 35 -7.61 -2.72 -4.21
CA GLY A 35 -6.79 -3.84 -3.73
C GLY A 35 -5.84 -3.47 -2.60
N PHE A 36 -4.75 -4.23 -2.50
CA PHE A 36 -3.68 -4.01 -1.53
C PHE A 36 -2.38 -3.63 -2.21
N HIS A 37 -1.70 -2.66 -1.63
CA HIS A 37 -0.49 -2.05 -2.16
C HIS A 37 0.58 -2.01 -1.07
N ALA A 38 1.84 -2.18 -1.47
CA ALA A 38 2.99 -2.00 -0.60
C ALA A 38 3.72 -0.71 -0.96
N ILE A 39 4.31 -0.08 0.06
CA ILE A 39 5.28 0.99 -0.09
C ILE A 39 6.56 0.55 0.60
N GLU A 40 7.67 0.49 -0.12
CA GLU A 40 8.98 0.31 0.49
C GLU A 40 9.44 1.60 1.16
N LEU A 41 9.75 1.55 2.45
CA LEU A 41 10.14 2.76 3.19
C LEU A 41 11.52 3.29 2.81
N ASP A 42 12.42 2.43 2.33
CA ASP A 42 13.75 2.83 1.88
C ASP A 42 13.67 3.62 0.57
N SER A 43 13.09 3.01 -0.46
CA SER A 43 13.04 3.55 -1.83
C SER A 43 11.85 4.49 -2.07
N GLY A 44 10.76 4.34 -1.32
CA GLY A 44 9.47 4.97 -1.62
C GLY A 44 8.74 4.35 -2.81
N SER A 45 9.21 3.21 -3.32
CA SER A 45 8.56 2.49 -4.41
C SER A 45 7.20 1.96 -3.96
N VAL A 46 6.21 2.06 -4.84
CA VAL A 46 4.84 1.57 -4.61
C VAL A 46 4.53 0.47 -5.61
N TYR A 47 4.00 -0.66 -5.14
CA TYR A 47 3.57 -1.75 -6.02
C TYR A 47 2.35 -2.48 -5.46
N ASN A 48 1.67 -3.20 -6.34
CA ASN A 48 0.47 -3.93 -5.99
C ASN A 48 0.84 -5.30 -5.43
N ILE A 49 0.36 -5.61 -4.23
CA ILE A 49 0.50 -6.95 -3.63
C ILE A 49 -0.64 -7.83 -4.13
N TYR A 50 -1.84 -7.26 -4.21
CA TYR A 50 -3.02 -7.99 -4.67
C TYR A 50 -4.04 -7.04 -5.28
N ILE A 51 -4.39 -7.27 -6.55
CA ILE A 51 -5.52 -6.64 -7.23
C ILE A 51 -6.58 -7.72 -7.46
N PRO A 52 -7.78 -7.61 -6.87
CA PRO A 52 -8.78 -8.64 -7.05
C PRO A 52 -9.37 -8.54 -8.46
N LYS A 53 -9.32 -9.65 -9.21
CA LYS A 53 -9.75 -9.71 -10.62
C LYS A 53 -11.27 -9.69 -10.81
N HIS A 54 -12.02 -9.91 -9.73
CA HIS A 54 -13.47 -10.00 -9.74
C HIS A 54 -14.15 -8.82 -9.05
N VAL A 55 -13.43 -7.75 -8.71
CA VAL A 55 -14.07 -6.51 -8.25
C VAL A 55 -14.75 -5.87 -9.45
N CYS A 56 -15.97 -6.32 -9.74
CA CYS A 56 -16.93 -5.47 -10.39
C CYS A 56 -17.06 -4.25 -9.49
N HIS A 57 -16.80 -3.06 -10.02
CA HIS A 57 -16.89 -1.79 -9.32
C HIS A 57 -18.29 -1.71 -8.65
N ILE A 58 -18.40 -2.09 -7.37
CA ILE A 58 -19.66 -2.01 -6.62
C ILE A 58 -19.81 -0.56 -6.20
N TYR A 59 -20.11 0.29 -7.18
CA TYR A 59 -20.58 1.64 -6.93
C TYR A 59 -22.02 1.67 -7.43
N LEU A 60 -22.93 1.53 -6.47
CA LEU A 60 -24.28 2.09 -6.53
C LEU A 60 -24.20 3.61 -6.56
#